data_AF-A0A3S0VU28-F1
#
_entry.id   AF-A0A3S0VU28-F1
#
_cell.length_a   1.000
_cell.length_b   1.000
_cell.length_c   1.000
_cell.angle_alpha   90.00
_cell.angle_beta   90.00
_cell.angle_gamma   90.00
#
_symmetry.space_group_name_H-M   'P 1'
#
loop_
_entity.id
_entity.type
_entity.pdbx_description
1 polymer ?
#
loop_
_entity_poly.entity_id
_entity_poly.type
_entity_poly.pdbx_seq_one_letter_code
_entity_poly.pdbx_strand_id
1 'polypeptide(L)'
;MNELLASGPAPLKPWITSLTRTNQFAAGQLEKWATLQMDKLRSYVDLGVAQAKVAFKVSDPHSLYDFVDSQFAVCSFVGHRIVDDGRALVDWSNDCAIQAHRVGRANMLSLLFKD
;
A
#
# COMPACT_ATOMS: atom_id res chain seq x y z
N MET A 1 10.05 -31.96 1.08
CA MET A 1 8.76 -31.94 0.35
C MET A 1 8.83 -31.08 -0.92
N ASN A 2 9.97 -31.01 -1.63
CA ASN A 2 10.14 -30.16 -2.83
C ASN A 2 10.26 -30.92 -4.16
N GLU A 3 10.23 -32.25 -4.16
CA GLU A 3 10.46 -33.05 -5.37
C GLU A 3 9.16 -33.53 -6.04
N LEU A 4 8.03 -33.45 -5.34
CA LEU A 4 6.72 -33.91 -5.85
C LEU A 4 6.07 -32.93 -6.84
N LEU A 5 6.50 -31.67 -6.87
CA LEU A 5 6.07 -30.66 -7.85
C LEU A 5 7.01 -30.57 -9.06
N ALA A 6 8.21 -31.15 -8.99
CA ALA A 6 9.17 -31.14 -10.09
C ALA A 6 8.85 -32.19 -11.18
N SER A 7 8.03 -33.19 -10.85
CA SER A 7 7.65 -34.31 -11.73
C SER A 7 6.14 -34.38 -12.03
N GLY A 8 5.45 -33.24 -12.11
CA GLY A 8 4.11 -33.19 -12.70
C GLY A 8 4.19 -33.44 -14.22
N PRO A 9 3.20 -34.12 -14.83
CA PRO A 9 3.23 -34.43 -16.25
C PRO A 9 3.46 -33.15 -17.07
N ALA A 10 4.38 -33.23 -18.04
CA ALA A 10 4.84 -32.13 -18.91
C ALA A 10 3.77 -31.09 -19.35
N PRO A 11 2.48 -31.41 -19.59
CA PRO A 11 1.45 -30.39 -19.89
C PRO A 11 1.11 -29.39 -18.77
N LEU A 12 1.44 -29.66 -17.50
CA LEU A 12 1.05 -28.78 -16.37
C LEU A 12 2.09 -27.71 -16.03
N LYS A 13 3.34 -27.85 -16.50
CA LYS A 13 4.43 -26.89 -16.23
C LYS A 13 4.05 -25.43 -16.54
N PRO A 14 3.52 -25.08 -17.74
CA PRO A 14 3.18 -23.68 -18.04
C PRO A 14 2.04 -23.12 -17.16
N TRP A 15 1.11 -23.98 -16.72
CA TRP A 15 0.07 -23.60 -15.75
C TRP A 15 0.65 -23.30 -14.37
N ILE A 16 1.57 -24.14 -13.88
CA ILE A 16 2.24 -23.92 -12.60
C ILE A 16 3.08 -22.64 -12.65
N THR A 17 3.85 -22.42 -13.71
CA THR A 17 4.65 -21.19 -13.88
C THR A 17 3.80 -19.93 -13.92
N SER A 18 2.65 -19.97 -14.60
CA SER A 18 1.68 -18.87 -14.65
C SER A 18 1.09 -18.57 -13.26
N LEU A 19 0.73 -19.60 -12.51
CA LEU A 19 0.27 -19.49 -11.12
C LEU A 19 1.34 -18.90 -10.20
N THR A 20 2.58 -19.39 -10.30
CA THR A 20 3.71 -18.87 -9.52
C THR A 20 3.96 -17.39 -9.80
N ARG A 21 3.94 -16.98 -11.08
CA ARG A 21 4.14 -15.57 -11.48
C ARG A 21 3.02 -14.67 -10.93
N THR A 22 1.78 -15.15 -10.98
CA THR A 22 0.62 -14.41 -10.43
C THR A 22 0.72 -14.28 -8.91
N ASN A 23 1.12 -15.35 -8.21
CA ASN A 23 1.30 -15.32 -6.76
C ASN A 23 2.42 -14.35 -6.35
N GLN A 24 3.57 -14.37 -7.06
CA GLN A 24 4.67 -13.43 -6.83
C GLN A 24 4.25 -11.98 -7.07
N PHE A 25 3.46 -11.73 -8.11
CA PHE A 25 2.90 -10.41 -8.38
C PHE A 25 1.97 -9.95 -7.24
N ALA A 26 1.04 -10.81 -6.79
CA ALA A 26 0.15 -10.48 -5.69
C ALA A 26 0.91 -10.19 -4.39
N ALA A 27 1.92 -11.01 -4.07
CA ALA A 27 2.78 -10.80 -2.91
C ALA A 27 3.54 -9.46 -2.99
N GLY A 28 4.11 -9.13 -4.14
CA GLY A 28 4.81 -7.85 -4.34
C GLY A 28 3.88 -6.64 -4.27
N GLN A 29 2.63 -6.76 -4.74
CA GLN A 29 1.64 -5.69 -4.61
C GLN A 29 1.17 -5.51 -3.16
N LEU A 30 1.01 -6.61 -2.42
CA LEU A 30 0.71 -6.57 -0.98
C LEU A 30 1.85 -5.94 -0.18
N GLU A 31 3.09 -6.22 -0.52
CA GLU A 31 4.26 -5.61 0.12
C GLU A 31 4.27 -4.09 -0.12
N LYS A 32 4.10 -3.64 -1.36
CA LYS A 32 3.98 -2.21 -1.70
C LYS A 32 2.83 -1.54 -0.95
N TRP A 33 1.68 -2.19 -0.87
CA TRP A 33 0.53 -1.68 -0.12
C TRP A 33 0.81 -1.61 1.38
N ALA A 34 1.47 -2.61 1.95
CA ALA A 34 1.86 -2.63 3.35
C ALA A 34 2.85 -1.50 3.69
N THR A 35 3.81 -1.22 2.81
CA THR A 35 4.72 -0.07 2.96
C THR A 35 3.93 1.25 2.95
N LEU A 36 3.00 1.43 2.01
CA LEU A 36 2.13 2.60 1.95
C LEU A 36 1.27 2.75 3.22
N GLN A 37 0.81 1.65 3.84
CA GLN A 37 0.05 1.68 5.09
C GLN A 37 0.92 1.96 6.31
N MET A 38 2.14 1.41 6.38
CA MET A 38 3.08 1.67 7.48
C MET A 38 3.50 3.14 7.54
N ASP A 39 3.76 3.77 6.38
CA ASP A 39 4.09 5.20 6.30
C ASP A 39 2.91 6.09 6.74
N LYS A 40 1.66 5.65 6.50
CA LYS A 40 0.46 6.31 7.01
C LYS A 40 0.33 6.17 8.52
N LEU A 41 0.50 4.96 9.05
CA LEU A 41 0.39 4.66 10.48
C LEU A 41 1.37 5.48 11.33
N ARG A 42 2.63 5.62 10.87
CA ARG A 42 3.63 6.45 11.56
C ARG A 42 3.19 7.90 11.68
N SER A 43 2.63 8.45 10.60
CA SER A 43 2.16 9.85 10.60
C SER A 43 0.92 10.10 11.47
N TYR A 44 0.00 9.12 11.59
CA TYR A 44 -1.14 9.22 12.51
C TYR A 44 -0.69 9.16 13.98
N VAL A 45 0.32 8.34 14.27
CA VAL A 45 0.93 8.28 15.61
C VAL A 45 1.63 9.60 15.94
N ASP A 46 2.41 10.17 15.03
CA ASP A 46 3.05 11.48 15.24
C ASP A 46 2.02 12.59 15.45
N LEU A 47 0.91 12.56 14.71
CA LEU A 47 -0.19 13.51 14.89
C LEU A 47 -0.89 13.35 16.24
N GLY A 48 -1.17 12.10 16.66
CA GLY A 48 -1.76 11.79 17.95
C GLY A 48 -0.87 12.22 19.13
N VAL A 49 0.45 12.03 19.00
CA VAL A 49 1.44 12.50 19.98
C VAL A 49 1.50 14.03 20.02
N ALA A 50 1.44 14.69 18.86
CA ALA A 50 1.40 16.15 18.78
C ALA A 50 0.12 16.73 19.44
N GLN A 51 -1.05 16.16 19.14
CA GLN A 51 -2.32 16.54 19.78
C GLN A 51 -2.30 16.27 21.29
N ALA A 52 -1.78 15.13 21.75
CA ALA A 52 -1.66 14.82 23.17
C ALA A 52 -0.78 15.84 23.90
N LYS A 53 0.31 16.30 23.27
CA LYS A 53 1.22 17.31 23.82
C LYS A 53 0.56 18.69 23.94
N VAL A 54 -0.31 19.06 22.99
CA VAL A 54 -1.07 20.31 23.04
C VAL A 54 -2.19 20.23 24.08
N ALA A 55 -2.91 19.11 24.14
CA ALA A 55 -3.96 18.87 25.14
C ALA A 55 -3.43 18.91 26.58
N PHE A 56 -2.21 18.40 26.83
CA PHE A 56 -1.55 18.51 28.12
C PHE A 56 -1.13 19.95 28.50
N LYS A 57 -1.03 20.86 27.51
CA LYS A 57 -0.63 22.26 27.68
C LYS A 57 -1.82 23.21 27.89
N VAL A 58 -3.02 22.81 27.49
CA VAL A 58 -4.28 23.58 27.58
C VAL A 58 -4.94 23.40 28.95
N SER A 59 -4.25 23.80 30.02
CA SER A 59 -4.86 23.86 31.37
C SER A 59 -5.25 25.28 31.79
N ASP A 60 -5.00 26.30 30.96
CA ASP A 60 -5.14 27.72 31.32
C ASP A 60 -6.06 28.48 30.34
N PRO A 61 -7.06 29.27 30.79
CA PRO A 61 -8.05 29.96 29.94
C PRO A 61 -7.49 30.95 28.91
N HIS A 62 -6.25 31.45 29.08
CA HIS A 62 -5.58 32.28 28.07
C HIS A 62 -5.11 31.49 26.83
N SER A 63 -5.08 30.15 26.88
CA SER A 63 -4.54 29.29 25.80
C SER A 63 -5.54 28.95 24.69
N LEU A 64 -6.77 29.49 24.72
CA LEU A 64 -7.80 29.20 23.72
C LEU A 64 -7.42 29.67 22.31
N TYR A 65 -6.69 30.77 22.17
CA TYR A 65 -6.19 31.26 20.87
C TYR A 65 -5.12 30.32 20.30
N ASP A 66 -4.16 29.89 21.14
CA ASP A 66 -3.13 28.91 20.77
C ASP A 66 -3.72 27.53 20.41
N PHE A 67 -4.85 27.16 21.03
CA PHE A 67 -5.56 25.93 20.74
C PHE A 67 -6.27 25.97 19.38
N VAL A 68 -6.95 27.08 19.05
CA VAL A 68 -7.61 27.26 17.75
C VAL A 68 -6.60 27.29 16.61
N ASP A 69 -5.46 27.98 16.81
CA ASP A 69 -4.38 28.02 15.81
C ASP A 69 -3.74 26.64 15.63
N SER A 70 -3.53 25.90 16.73
CA SER A 70 -3.06 24.49 16.68
C SER A 70 -4.06 23.56 15.99
N GLN A 71 -5.36 23.71 16.22
CA GLN A 71 -6.40 22.92 15.57
C GLN A 71 -6.47 23.21 14.06
N PHE A 72 -6.30 24.48 13.65
CA PHE A 72 -6.24 24.88 12.24
C PHE A 72 -5.00 24.30 11.55
N ALA A 73 -3.83 24.37 12.19
CA ALA A 73 -2.60 23.76 11.68
C ALA A 73 -2.72 22.24 11.54
N VAL A 74 -3.34 21.57 12.52
CA VAL A 74 -3.63 20.13 12.46
C VAL A 74 -4.61 19.81 11.32
N CYS A 75 -5.67 20.60 11.16
CA CYS A 75 -6.64 20.40 10.09
C CYS A 75 -6.02 20.60 8.70
N SER A 76 -5.16 21.62 8.55
CA SER A 76 -4.41 21.86 7.31
C SER A 76 -3.42 20.72 7.00
N PHE A 77 -2.73 20.21 8.03
CA PHE A 77 -1.83 19.06 7.88
C PHE A 77 -2.60 17.79 7.47
N VAL A 78 -3.71 17.48 8.16
CA VAL A 78 -4.59 16.34 7.83
C VAL A 78 -5.18 16.49 6.44
N GLY A 79 -5.60 17.70 6.06
CA GLY A 79 -6.14 18.00 4.74
C GLY A 79 -5.12 17.73 3.62
N HIS A 80 -3.90 18.28 3.75
CA HIS A 80 -2.81 17.99 2.81
C HIS A 80 -2.51 16.48 2.76
N ARG A 81 -2.50 15.83 3.93
CA ARG A 81 -2.23 14.40 4.07
C ARG A 81 -3.26 13.54 3.34
N ILE A 82 -4.56 13.83 3.48
CA ILE A 82 -5.63 13.09 2.80
C ILE A 82 -5.47 13.21 1.28
N VAL A 83 -5.11 14.40 0.80
CA VAL A 83 -4.86 14.63 -0.64
C VAL A 83 -3.64 13.85 -1.12
N ASP A 84 -2.52 13.91 -0.39
CA ASP A 84 -1.29 13.18 -0.72
C ASP A 84 -1.49 11.66 -0.66
N ASP A 85 -2.16 11.16 0.37
CA ASP A 85 -2.47 9.74 0.56
C ASP A 85 -3.43 9.23 -0.51
N GLY A 86 -4.37 10.07 -0.95
CA GLY A 86 -5.28 9.81 -2.05
C GLY A 86 -4.53 9.72 -3.38
N ARG A 87 -3.58 10.64 -3.63
CA ARG A 87 -2.73 10.61 -4.81
C ARG A 87 -1.87 9.35 -4.86
N ALA A 88 -1.20 9.01 -3.76
CA ALA A 88 -0.40 7.80 -3.65
C ALA A 88 -1.24 6.52 -3.88
N LEU A 89 -2.49 6.51 -3.42
CA LEU A 89 -3.41 5.38 -3.65
C LEU A 89 -3.82 5.26 -5.12
N VAL A 90 -4.13 6.39 -5.79
CA VAL A 90 -4.46 6.42 -7.21
C VAL A 90 -3.28 5.97 -8.06
N ASP A 91 -2.08 6.46 -7.76
CA ASP A 91 -0.84 6.10 -8.46
C ASP A 91 -0.54 4.60 -8.29
N TRP A 92 -0.66 4.08 -7.07
CA TRP A 92 -0.52 2.64 -6.80
C TRP A 92 -1.57 1.81 -7.54
N SER A 93 -2.83 2.25 -7.55
CA SER A 93 -3.90 1.52 -8.24
C SER A 93 -3.68 1.46 -9.75
N ASN A 94 -3.21 2.56 -10.36
CA ASN A 94 -2.87 2.60 -11.78
C ASN A 94 -1.68 1.69 -12.10
N ASP A 95 -0.62 1.73 -11.29
CA ASP A 95 0.55 0.85 -11.45
C ASP A 95 0.15 -0.63 -11.34
N CYS A 96 -0.70 -0.96 -10.36
CA CYS A 96 -1.22 -2.31 -10.17
C CYS A 96 -2.02 -2.79 -11.38
N ALA A 97 -2.91 -1.95 -11.93
CA ALA A 97 -3.68 -2.29 -13.14
C ALA A 97 -2.77 -2.56 -14.35
N ILE A 98 -1.80 -1.68 -14.61
CA ILE A 98 -0.85 -1.82 -15.72
C ILE A 98 -0.04 -3.12 -15.57
N GLN A 99 0.48 -3.39 -14.37
CA GLN A 99 1.28 -4.59 -14.13
C GLN A 99 0.43 -5.87 -14.17
N ALA A 100 -0.82 -5.83 -13.69
CA ALA A 100 -1.76 -6.95 -13.80
C ALA A 100 -2.05 -7.30 -15.27
N HIS A 101 -2.29 -6.30 -16.12
CA HIS A 101 -2.43 -6.51 -17.56
C HIS A 101 -1.17 -7.11 -18.19
N ARG A 102 0.02 -6.66 -17.76
CA ARG A 102 1.30 -7.20 -18.24
C ARG A 102 1.49 -8.66 -17.84
N VAL A 103 1.25 -9.02 -16.58
CA VAL A 103 1.36 -10.39 -16.08
C VAL A 103 0.32 -11.29 -16.76
N GLY A 104 -0.92 -10.83 -16.91
CA GLY A 104 -1.98 -11.54 -17.63
C GLY A 104 -1.59 -11.84 -19.09
N ARG A 105 -1.04 -10.85 -19.79
CA ARG A 105 -0.54 -11.03 -21.17
C ARG A 105 0.63 -12.02 -21.22
N ALA A 106 1.61 -11.90 -20.31
CA ALA A 106 2.74 -12.82 -20.26
C ALA A 106 2.32 -14.26 -19.95
N ASN A 107 1.34 -14.43 -19.06
CA ASN A 107 0.76 -15.73 -18.72
C ASN A 107 0.00 -16.34 -19.90
N MET A 108 -0.82 -15.53 -20.59
CA MET A 108 -1.55 -15.97 -21.78
C MET A 108 -0.58 -16.42 -22.89
N LEU A 109 0.49 -15.65 -23.14
CA LEU A 109 1.51 -16.02 -24.12
C LEU A 109 2.21 -17.33 -23.74
N SER A 110 2.59 -17.52 -22.47
CA SER A 110 3.23 -18.77 -22.01
C SER A 110 2.32 -20.00 -22.02
N LEU A 111 1.00 -19.80 -22.00
CA LEU A 111 0.02 -20.88 -22.09
C LEU A 111 -0.31 -21.24 -23.55
N LEU A 112 -0.36 -20.24 -24.44
CA LEU A 112 -0.68 -20.43 -25.86
C LEU A 112 0.52 -20.87 -26.70
N PHE A 113 1.69 -20.29 -26.43
CA PHE A 113 2.94 -20.62 -27.10
C PHE A 113 3.77 -21.42 -26.09
N LYS A 114 3.69 -22.74 -26.23
CA LYS A 114 4.49 -23.70 -25.47
C LYS A 114 5.96 -23.50 -25.86
N ASP A 115 6.73 -22.81 -25.02
CA ASP A 115 8.20 -22.92 -25.03
C ASP A 115 8.62 -24.28 -24.45
#